data_AF-A0A1Y3TWK2-F1
#
_entry.id   AF-A0A1Y3TWK2-F1
#
_cell.length_a   1.000
_cell.length_b   1.000
_cell.length_c   1.000
_cell.angle_alpha   90.00
_cell.angle_beta   90.00
_cell.angle_gamma   90.00
#
_symmetry.space_group_name_H-M   'P 1'
#
loop_
_entity.id
_entity.type
_entity.pdbx_description
1 polymer ?
#
loop_
_entity_poly.entity_id
_entity_poly.type
_entity_poly.pdbx_seq_one_letter_code
_entity_poly.pdbx_strand_id
1 'polypeptide(L)'
;MKRGKKLLSVFVATFMVFSFAACGKENPASEKPESVEFDLGNYKIVYKDACIMEDYDGNDALVMTLDYTNNSGSSDSYLWSISENVMQNDVSLEFATIYLDESSFETVCDSQFTEVQNGETIEVKTAFILADTTSMVEVSFEESFGDATGKVITIDPSKLSRETPTAPSTKTTEKATTADAGDALLDFWNGDWYGWWVMTGCYGYYEGMGSMSWDICGTIDIGDDYTGTVVLWDEDYTRNDPMVEASVTLNEAGTGEYGTLMSESGNFTDIPLEHADWIVDPGLVDFPPGMIIIDGYYENGDDEYYYEIHLLPWGSSWDDLGEDFIPYSYYDWYLPLVEAGKPMPDSIDVGV
;
A
#
# COMPACT_ATOMS: atom_id res chain seq x y z
N MET A 1 66.98 -2.09 -7.80
CA MET A 1 65.77 -2.65 -7.15
C MET A 1 65.80 -4.15 -7.34
N LYS A 2 66.32 -4.95 -6.38
CA LYS A 2 65.58 -5.70 -5.34
C LYS A 2 64.33 -6.40 -5.90
N ARG A 3 64.41 -7.72 -6.12
CA ARG A 3 63.83 -8.83 -5.30
C ARG A 3 62.30 -8.92 -5.46
N GLY A 4 61.66 -10.07 -5.72
CA GLY A 4 62.11 -11.44 -5.84
C GLY A 4 60.92 -12.41 -6.03
N LYS A 5 61.24 -13.63 -6.47
CA LYS A 5 60.59 -14.93 -6.23
C LYS A 5 59.07 -14.96 -5.94
N LYS A 6 58.29 -15.45 -6.91
CA LYS A 6 57.06 -16.19 -6.64
C LYS A 6 57.47 -17.54 -6.05
N LEU A 7 57.22 -17.74 -4.76
CA LEU A 7 57.44 -19.00 -4.06
C LEU A 7 56.09 -19.65 -3.74
N LEU A 8 56.02 -20.91 -4.12
CA LEU A 8 55.05 -21.96 -3.80
C LEU A 8 54.76 -22.06 -2.29
N SER A 9 53.51 -22.35 -1.92
CA SER A 9 53.20 -23.17 -0.73
C SER A 9 51.90 -23.95 -0.93
N VAL A 10 52.11 -25.26 -1.08
CA VAL A 10 51.17 -26.37 -0.89
C VAL A 10 51.10 -26.66 0.62
N PHE A 11 49.96 -27.10 1.17
CA PHE A 11 49.80 -28.22 2.14
C PHE A 11 48.29 -28.30 2.53
N VAL A 12 47.53 -29.29 2.02
CA VAL A 12 47.23 -30.63 2.60
C VAL A 12 46.04 -30.63 3.59
N ALA A 13 45.16 -31.59 3.31
CA ALA A 13 43.84 -31.86 3.88
C ALA A 13 43.81 -32.25 5.37
N THR A 14 42.65 -32.04 6.01
CA THR A 14 42.18 -32.94 7.07
C THR A 14 40.69 -33.21 6.91
N PHE A 15 40.35 -34.44 6.53
CA PHE A 15 39.05 -35.06 6.72
C PHE A 15 38.84 -35.28 8.24
N MET A 16 37.73 -34.81 8.81
CA MET A 16 37.21 -35.36 10.07
C MET A 16 35.79 -35.87 9.83
N VAL A 17 35.71 -37.16 9.49
CA VAL A 17 34.53 -37.98 9.67
C VAL A 17 34.65 -38.59 11.07
N PHE A 18 33.69 -38.30 11.95
CA PHE A 18 33.37 -39.17 13.08
C PHE A 18 31.91 -39.57 12.97
N SER A 19 31.70 -40.83 12.62
CA SER A 19 30.45 -41.55 12.81
C SER A 19 30.30 -41.93 14.28
N PHE A 20 29.13 -41.65 14.86
CA PHE A 20 28.57 -42.51 15.90
C PHE A 20 27.11 -42.79 15.54
N ALA A 21 26.85 -44.04 15.18
CA ALA A 21 25.51 -44.59 15.16
C ALA A 21 25.10 -44.95 16.58
N ALA A 22 23.95 -44.47 17.03
CA ALA A 22 23.16 -45.10 18.07
C ALA A 22 21.69 -45.06 17.63
N CYS A 23 21.15 -46.24 17.33
CA CYS A 23 19.72 -46.47 17.14
C CYS A 23 18.98 -46.16 18.46
N GLY A 24 18.28 -45.03 18.49
CA GLY A 24 17.10 -44.84 19.32
C GLY A 24 15.91 -44.76 18.38
N LYS A 25 14.98 -45.72 18.46
CA LYS A 25 13.64 -45.55 17.91
C LYS A 25 12.94 -44.52 18.78
N GLU A 26 13.04 -43.27 18.39
CA GLU A 26 12.14 -42.21 18.82
C GLU A 26 11.56 -41.62 17.53
N ASN A 27 10.24 -41.49 17.47
CA ASN A 27 9.56 -40.79 16.40
C ASN A 27 10.25 -39.44 16.20
N PRO A 28 10.58 -39.01 14.96
CA PRO A 28 10.81 -37.61 14.74
C PRO A 28 9.45 -36.95 14.88
N ALA A 29 9.12 -36.50 16.09
CA ALA A 29 8.32 -35.29 16.18
C ALA A 29 9.04 -34.27 15.30
N SER A 30 8.32 -33.62 14.39
CA SER A 30 8.87 -32.59 13.52
C SER A 30 9.64 -31.59 14.39
N GLU A 31 10.96 -31.60 14.32
CA GLU A 31 11.77 -30.55 14.94
C GLU A 31 11.49 -29.29 14.13
N LYS A 32 10.55 -28.49 14.66
CA LYS A 32 10.26 -27.14 14.20
C LYS A 32 11.59 -26.37 14.22
N PRO A 33 11.96 -25.64 13.15
CA PRO A 33 13.19 -24.85 13.16
C PRO A 33 13.20 -23.95 14.40
N GLU A 34 14.36 -23.84 15.05
CA GLU A 34 14.50 -22.95 16.22
C GLU A 34 14.15 -21.52 15.79
N SER A 35 13.38 -20.81 16.63
CA SER A 35 13.05 -19.41 16.39
C SER A 35 14.32 -18.57 16.31
N VAL A 36 14.47 -17.76 15.27
CA VAL A 36 15.67 -16.93 15.04
C VAL A 36 15.31 -15.46 15.13
N GLU A 37 16.10 -14.69 15.87
CA GLU A 37 15.90 -13.25 16.08
C GLU A 37 16.92 -12.43 15.26
N PHE A 38 16.44 -11.34 14.67
CA PHE A 38 17.19 -10.37 13.88
C PHE A 38 16.92 -8.96 14.39
N ASP A 39 17.98 -8.25 14.77
CA ASP A 39 17.93 -6.83 15.09
C ASP A 39 18.30 -6.03 13.83
N LEU A 40 17.39 -5.20 13.34
CA LEU A 40 17.46 -4.47 12.06
C LEU A 40 17.29 -2.97 12.31
N GLY A 41 18.26 -2.37 12.99
CA GLY A 41 18.24 -0.95 13.30
C GLY A 41 17.08 -0.60 14.24
N ASN A 42 16.06 0.04 13.70
CA ASN A 42 14.84 0.41 14.42
C ASN A 42 13.84 -0.74 14.56
N TYR A 43 14.05 -1.85 13.88
CA TYR A 43 13.09 -2.94 13.83
C TYR A 43 13.68 -4.24 14.38
N LYS A 44 12.81 -5.13 14.81
CA LYS A 44 13.20 -6.48 15.21
C LYS A 44 12.28 -7.49 14.56
N ILE A 45 12.89 -8.53 13.99
CA ILE A 45 12.19 -9.68 13.39
C ILE A 45 12.49 -10.94 14.18
N VAL A 46 11.47 -11.74 14.44
CA VAL A 46 11.63 -13.09 14.96
C VAL A 46 10.99 -14.06 14.00
N TYR A 47 11.80 -14.88 13.31
CA TYR A 47 11.29 -16.01 12.54
C TYR A 47 10.75 -17.08 13.48
N LYS A 48 9.49 -17.51 13.26
CA LYS A 48 8.81 -18.49 14.12
C LYS A 48 8.63 -19.84 13.45
N ASP A 49 8.16 -19.85 12.22
CA ASP A 49 7.87 -21.06 11.46
C ASP A 49 7.67 -20.78 9.97
N ALA A 50 7.57 -21.85 9.19
CA ALA A 50 7.13 -21.78 7.81
C ALA A 50 6.27 -23.01 7.43
N CYS A 51 5.46 -22.86 6.39
CA CYS A 51 4.68 -23.94 5.78
C CYS A 51 4.65 -23.78 4.25
N ILE A 52 4.10 -24.76 3.55
CA ILE A 52 3.79 -24.68 2.13
C ILE A 52 2.29 -24.50 1.97
N MET A 53 1.87 -23.51 1.19
CA MET A 53 0.49 -23.33 0.74
C MET A 53 0.45 -23.30 -0.80
N GLU A 54 -0.75 -23.42 -1.37
CA GLU A 54 -0.96 -23.24 -2.81
C GLU A 54 -1.35 -21.79 -3.08
N ASP A 55 -0.70 -21.14 -4.05
CA ASP A 55 -1.07 -19.78 -4.48
C ASP A 55 -2.27 -19.77 -5.43
N TYR A 56 -2.72 -18.58 -5.82
CA TYR A 56 -3.85 -18.40 -6.73
C TYR A 56 -3.67 -19.12 -8.09
N ASP A 57 -2.44 -19.23 -8.59
CA ASP A 57 -2.12 -19.87 -9.87
C ASP A 57 -1.86 -21.39 -9.73
N GLY A 58 -1.97 -21.94 -8.52
CA GLY A 58 -1.76 -23.36 -8.24
C GLY A 58 -0.31 -23.76 -7.98
N ASN A 59 0.59 -22.81 -7.74
CA ASN A 59 2.00 -23.06 -7.43
C ASN A 59 2.19 -23.33 -5.93
N ASP A 60 3.21 -24.14 -5.59
CA ASP A 60 3.64 -24.29 -4.21
C ASP A 60 4.34 -23.00 -3.75
N ALA A 61 3.85 -22.39 -2.67
CA ALA A 61 4.40 -21.19 -2.08
C ALA A 61 4.91 -21.44 -0.66
N LEU A 62 6.10 -20.91 -0.35
CA LEU A 62 6.63 -20.85 1.00
C LEU A 62 5.92 -19.72 1.74
N VAL A 63 5.21 -20.04 2.82
CA VAL A 63 4.61 -19.06 3.73
C VAL A 63 5.38 -19.06 5.04
N MET A 64 5.98 -17.93 5.39
CA MET A 64 6.66 -17.76 6.66
C MET A 64 5.80 -17.01 7.67
N THR A 65 6.00 -17.31 8.95
CA THR A 65 5.40 -16.59 10.07
C THR A 65 6.48 -15.93 10.90
N LEU A 66 6.39 -14.62 11.07
CA LEU A 66 7.36 -13.77 11.73
C LEU A 66 6.66 -12.97 12.82
N ASP A 67 7.35 -12.65 13.93
CA ASP A 67 6.96 -11.51 14.76
C ASP A 67 7.76 -10.28 14.29
N TYR A 68 7.07 -9.17 14.01
CA TYR A 68 7.66 -7.88 13.68
C TYR A 68 7.43 -6.89 14.81
N THR A 69 8.51 -6.28 15.29
CA THR A 69 8.47 -5.22 16.31
C THR A 69 8.96 -3.91 15.70
N ASN A 70 8.13 -2.87 15.77
CA ASN A 70 8.51 -1.51 15.39
C ASN A 70 9.15 -0.78 16.60
N ASN A 71 10.36 -0.24 16.46
CA ASN A 71 10.97 0.67 17.45
C ASN A 71 11.53 1.96 16.81
N SER A 72 10.96 2.41 15.69
CA SER A 72 11.42 3.58 14.92
C SER A 72 11.14 4.94 15.59
N GLY A 73 10.26 4.97 16.59
CA GLY A 73 9.80 6.19 17.25
C GLY A 73 8.50 6.78 16.68
N SER A 74 7.97 6.23 15.58
CA SER A 74 6.66 6.56 14.98
C SER A 74 5.86 5.27 14.66
N SER A 75 4.65 5.38 14.12
CA SER A 75 4.01 4.22 13.47
C SER A 75 4.78 3.83 12.21
N ASP A 76 4.75 2.54 11.88
CA ASP A 76 5.35 1.96 10.69
C ASP A 76 4.72 0.58 10.44
N SER A 77 4.96 -0.03 9.29
CA SER A 77 4.47 -1.38 8.95
C SER A 77 5.60 -2.27 8.45
N TYR A 78 5.42 -3.59 8.54
CA TYR A 78 6.43 -4.54 8.08
C TYR A 78 6.79 -4.33 6.60
N LEU A 79 5.79 -4.11 5.74
CA LEU A 79 5.96 -3.93 4.30
C LEU A 79 6.93 -2.80 3.95
N TRP A 80 6.84 -1.67 4.66
CA TRP A 80 7.67 -0.49 4.39
C TRP A 80 8.98 -0.50 5.15
N SER A 81 9.01 -1.14 6.33
CA SER A 81 10.19 -1.19 7.19
C SER A 81 11.25 -2.22 6.76
N ILE A 82 10.82 -3.33 6.18
CA ILE A 82 11.65 -4.52 6.00
C ILE A 82 11.72 -4.93 4.53
N SER A 83 12.94 -5.02 4.01
CA SER A 83 13.24 -5.64 2.73
C SER A 83 13.58 -7.10 2.97
N GLU A 84 12.74 -8.00 2.47
CA GLU A 84 12.98 -9.44 2.54
C GLU A 84 13.62 -9.94 1.24
N ASN A 85 14.81 -10.53 1.33
CA ASN A 85 15.48 -11.17 0.22
C ASN A 85 15.36 -12.69 0.35
N VAL A 86 14.58 -13.30 -0.55
CA VAL A 86 14.32 -14.74 -0.56
C VAL A 86 14.87 -15.34 -1.84
N MET A 87 15.85 -16.22 -1.69
CA MET A 87 16.59 -16.82 -2.80
C MET A 87 16.44 -18.34 -2.79
N GLN A 88 16.20 -18.92 -3.96
CA GLN A 88 16.25 -20.37 -4.16
C GLN A 88 17.02 -20.67 -5.44
N ASN A 89 17.95 -21.63 -5.38
CA ASN A 89 18.77 -22.00 -6.55
C ASN A 89 19.50 -20.79 -7.19
N ASP A 90 20.01 -19.88 -6.36
CA ASP A 90 20.65 -18.62 -6.77
C ASP A 90 19.75 -17.63 -7.54
N VAL A 91 18.41 -17.78 -7.45
CA VAL A 91 17.41 -16.91 -8.07
C VAL A 91 16.48 -16.34 -7.01
N SER A 92 16.14 -15.04 -7.11
CA SER A 92 15.16 -14.39 -6.23
C SER A 92 13.78 -14.96 -6.48
N LEU A 93 13.06 -15.33 -5.42
CA LEU A 93 11.67 -15.77 -5.52
C LEU A 93 10.73 -14.57 -5.67
N GLU A 94 9.63 -14.80 -6.36
CA GLU A 94 8.54 -13.84 -6.54
C GLU A 94 7.53 -13.98 -5.39
N PHE A 95 6.82 -12.89 -5.05
CA PHE A 95 5.75 -12.92 -4.05
C PHE A 95 4.59 -13.80 -4.52
N ALA A 96 4.01 -14.57 -3.59
CA ALA A 96 2.85 -15.40 -3.86
C ALA A 96 1.57 -14.73 -3.33
N THR A 97 0.50 -14.77 -4.13
CA THR A 97 -0.84 -14.34 -3.69
C THR A 97 -1.64 -15.56 -3.24
N ILE A 98 -1.99 -15.63 -1.96
CA ILE A 98 -2.78 -16.73 -1.38
C ILE A 98 -3.99 -16.13 -0.67
N TYR A 99 -5.17 -16.32 -1.25
CA TYR A 99 -6.42 -15.81 -0.68
C TYR A 99 -6.86 -16.63 0.54
N LEU A 100 -7.20 -15.94 1.62
CA LEU A 100 -7.99 -16.47 2.73
C LEU A 100 -9.47 -16.56 2.34
N ASP A 101 -9.94 -15.55 1.59
CA ASP A 101 -11.27 -15.50 1.00
C ASP A 101 -11.19 -14.77 -0.36
N GLU A 102 -11.46 -15.51 -1.44
CA GLU A 102 -11.42 -14.97 -2.81
C GLU A 102 -12.47 -13.88 -3.05
N SER A 103 -13.52 -13.80 -2.23
CA SER A 103 -14.60 -12.81 -2.41
C SER A 103 -14.29 -11.46 -1.76
N SER A 104 -13.52 -11.44 -0.67
CA SER A 104 -13.02 -10.22 -0.04
C SER A 104 -11.62 -9.82 -0.51
N PHE A 105 -10.97 -10.68 -1.31
CA PHE A 105 -9.55 -10.58 -1.69
C PHE A 105 -8.59 -10.57 -0.48
N GLU A 106 -9.05 -10.95 0.71
CA GLU A 106 -8.20 -11.07 1.91
C GLU A 106 -7.11 -12.12 1.65
N THR A 107 -5.85 -11.78 1.91
CA THR A 107 -4.73 -12.68 1.70
C THR A 107 -4.07 -13.08 3.01
N VAL A 108 -3.33 -14.20 2.98
CA VAL A 108 -2.51 -14.62 4.14
C VAL A 108 -1.47 -13.57 4.54
N CYS A 109 -1.13 -12.64 3.64
CA CYS A 109 -0.06 -11.66 3.79
C CYS A 109 -0.53 -10.29 4.29
N ASP A 110 -1.84 -10.06 4.45
CA ASP A 110 -2.40 -8.73 4.74
C ASP A 110 -1.87 -8.10 6.05
N SER A 111 -1.46 -8.95 7.00
CA SER A 111 -0.78 -8.51 8.24
C SER A 111 0.46 -7.63 8.00
N GLN A 112 1.11 -7.72 6.84
CA GLN A 112 2.28 -6.91 6.51
C GLN A 112 1.97 -5.42 6.35
N PHE A 113 0.72 -5.07 6.01
CA PHE A 113 0.24 -3.70 5.82
C PHE A 113 -0.21 -3.05 7.13
N THR A 114 -0.31 -3.81 8.23
CA THR A 114 -0.81 -3.29 9.50
C THR A 114 0.15 -2.24 10.07
N GLU A 115 -0.36 -1.05 10.38
CA GLU A 115 0.39 -0.06 11.15
C GLU A 115 0.65 -0.56 12.58
N VAL A 116 1.92 -0.54 12.96
CA VAL A 116 2.41 -0.96 14.27
C VAL A 116 2.95 0.25 14.98
N GLN A 117 2.40 0.57 16.15
CA GLN A 117 2.88 1.70 16.94
C GLN A 117 4.29 1.41 17.48
N ASN A 118 5.06 2.48 17.73
CA ASN A 118 6.39 2.34 18.30
C ASN A 118 6.37 1.55 19.63
N GLY A 119 7.16 0.48 19.67
CA GLY A 119 7.30 -0.48 20.76
C GLY A 119 6.34 -1.67 20.70
N GLU A 120 5.43 -1.72 19.72
CA GLU A 120 4.49 -2.83 19.55
C GLU A 120 5.04 -3.94 18.66
N THR A 121 4.49 -5.14 18.85
CA THR A 121 4.83 -6.34 18.09
C THR A 121 3.56 -6.96 17.54
N ILE A 122 3.57 -7.30 16.25
CA ILE A 122 2.52 -8.10 15.61
C ILE A 122 3.12 -9.35 14.98
N GLU A 123 2.28 -10.36 14.74
CA GLU A 123 2.64 -11.49 13.89
C GLU A 123 2.32 -11.14 12.44
N VAL A 124 3.30 -11.30 11.55
CA VAL A 124 3.16 -11.09 10.11
C VAL A 124 3.44 -12.38 9.36
N LYS A 125 2.84 -12.52 8.18
CA LYS A 125 3.12 -13.61 7.25
C LYS A 125 3.56 -13.11 5.89
N THR A 126 4.62 -13.70 5.36
CA THR A 126 5.16 -13.43 4.02
C THR A 126 5.08 -14.69 3.16
N ALA A 127 4.90 -14.54 1.84
CA ALA A 127 4.67 -15.68 0.94
C ALA A 127 5.44 -15.53 -0.37
N PHE A 128 6.12 -16.60 -0.81
CA PHE A 128 6.97 -16.60 -2.00
C PHE A 128 6.79 -17.88 -2.81
N ILE A 129 6.70 -17.77 -4.14
CA ILE A 129 6.53 -18.90 -5.06
C ILE A 129 7.81 -19.74 -5.07
N LEU A 130 7.71 -21.03 -4.72
CA LEU A 130 8.86 -21.95 -4.74
C LEU A 130 9.15 -22.41 -6.16
N ALA A 131 10.43 -22.42 -6.55
CA ALA A 131 10.87 -23.06 -7.79
C ALA A 131 10.75 -24.60 -7.69
N ASP A 132 11.03 -25.15 -6.51
CA ASP A 132 10.80 -26.55 -6.17
C ASP A 132 10.73 -26.76 -4.64
N THR A 133 10.20 -27.90 -4.19
CA THR A 133 10.00 -28.20 -2.75
C THR A 133 11.13 -29.02 -2.12
N THR A 134 12.29 -29.12 -2.78
CA THR A 134 13.42 -29.97 -2.35
C THR A 134 14.73 -29.21 -2.18
N SER A 135 14.88 -28.09 -2.85
CA SER A 135 16.03 -27.19 -2.77
C SER A 135 15.87 -26.24 -1.60
N MET A 136 16.99 -25.95 -0.92
CA MET A 136 17.02 -25.01 0.20
C MET A 136 16.67 -23.59 -0.25
N VAL A 137 15.96 -22.86 0.60
CA VAL A 137 15.66 -21.44 0.43
C VAL A 137 16.51 -20.64 1.40
N GLU A 138 17.22 -19.63 0.91
CA GLU A 138 17.99 -18.68 1.70
C GLU A 138 17.17 -17.42 1.90
N VAL A 139 17.01 -16.97 3.15
CA VAL A 139 16.23 -15.79 3.51
C VAL A 139 17.10 -14.84 4.31
N SER A 140 17.10 -13.57 3.95
CA SER A 140 17.66 -12.49 4.78
C SER A 140 16.71 -11.29 4.82
N PHE A 141 16.79 -10.55 5.91
CA PHE A 141 15.99 -9.35 6.14
C PHE A 141 16.92 -8.14 6.22
N GLU A 142 16.50 -7.03 5.67
CA GLU A 142 17.21 -5.75 5.69
C GLU A 142 16.25 -4.63 6.08
N GLU A 143 16.75 -3.59 6.74
CA GLU A 143 16.00 -2.35 6.92
C GLU A 143 15.87 -1.62 5.58
N SER A 144 14.65 -1.38 5.10
CA SER A 144 14.39 -0.86 3.74
C SER A 144 15.03 0.49 3.46
N PHE A 145 15.14 1.35 4.48
CA PHE A 145 15.71 2.70 4.38
C PHE A 145 16.94 2.91 5.26
N GLY A 146 17.64 1.81 5.59
CA GLY A 146 18.83 1.82 6.45
C GLY A 146 19.95 0.90 5.96
N ASP A 147 20.99 0.77 6.78
CA ASP A 147 22.16 -0.08 6.49
C ASP A 147 22.14 -1.41 7.29
N ALA A 148 21.08 -1.64 8.07
CA ALA A 148 21.00 -2.80 8.96
C ALA A 148 20.58 -4.05 8.20
N THR A 149 21.49 -5.01 8.08
CA THR A 149 21.25 -6.31 7.44
C THR A 149 21.25 -7.44 8.48
N GLY A 150 20.22 -8.27 8.41
CA GLY A 150 20.07 -9.50 9.17
C GLY A 150 20.96 -10.63 8.65
N LYS A 151 21.12 -11.67 9.45
CA LYS A 151 21.81 -12.88 9.00
C LYS A 151 20.94 -13.64 8.00
N VAL A 152 21.57 -14.39 7.10
CA VAL A 152 20.88 -15.36 6.26
C VAL A 152 20.47 -16.57 7.11
N ILE A 153 19.21 -16.98 6.98
CA ILE A 153 18.72 -18.29 7.42
C ILE A 153 18.44 -19.18 6.22
N THR A 154 18.43 -20.49 6.47
CA THR A 154 18.14 -21.49 5.44
C THR A 154 16.92 -22.30 5.85
N ILE A 155 15.93 -22.34 4.97
CA ILE A 155 14.70 -23.11 5.12
C ILE A 155 14.76 -24.31 4.17
N ASP A 156 14.34 -25.48 4.65
CA ASP A 156 14.26 -26.72 3.87
C ASP A 156 12.78 -27.02 3.57
N PRO A 157 12.24 -26.66 2.39
CA PRO A 157 10.84 -26.86 2.05
C PRO A 157 10.40 -28.33 2.16
N SER A 158 11.33 -29.29 2.00
CA SER A 158 11.03 -30.73 2.06
C SER A 158 10.60 -31.21 3.45
N LYS A 159 10.82 -30.38 4.49
CA LYS A 159 10.45 -30.65 5.88
C LYS A 159 9.19 -29.90 6.34
N LEU A 160 8.63 -29.03 5.51
CA LEU A 160 7.50 -28.19 5.87
C LEU A 160 6.17 -28.93 5.74
N SER A 161 5.19 -28.57 6.58
CA SER A 161 3.80 -29.00 6.41
C SER A 161 3.20 -28.32 5.18
N ARG A 162 2.27 -29.02 4.51
CA ARG A 162 1.37 -28.41 3.54
C ARG A 162 0.07 -28.01 4.25
N GLU A 163 -0.34 -26.76 4.08
CA GLU A 163 -1.49 -26.18 4.76
C GLU A 163 -2.42 -25.51 3.73
N THR A 164 -3.69 -25.37 4.11
CA THR A 164 -4.68 -24.62 3.33
C THR A 164 -4.89 -23.27 3.99
N PRO A 165 -5.04 -22.18 3.22
CA PRO A 165 -5.36 -20.87 3.78
C PRO A 165 -6.61 -21.00 4.65
N THR A 166 -6.47 -20.57 5.89
CA THR A 166 -7.55 -20.60 6.88
C THR A 166 -7.55 -19.23 7.53
N ALA A 167 -8.67 -18.52 7.45
CA ALA A 167 -8.83 -17.25 8.14
C ALA A 167 -8.47 -17.45 9.61
N PRO A 168 -7.58 -16.62 10.19
CA PRO A 168 -7.23 -16.75 11.59
C PRO A 168 -8.52 -16.65 12.43
N SER A 169 -8.71 -17.59 13.35
CA SER A 169 -9.70 -17.41 14.42
C SER A 169 -9.17 -16.32 15.35
N THR A 170 -9.40 -15.06 14.98
CA THR A 170 -8.98 -13.89 15.73
C THR A 170 -9.66 -13.94 17.10
N LYS A 171 -8.87 -14.10 18.15
CA LYS A 171 -9.27 -13.65 19.47
C LYS A 171 -9.49 -12.15 19.35
N THR A 172 -10.75 -11.77 19.30
CA THR A 172 -11.23 -10.40 19.36
C THR A 172 -10.69 -9.78 20.63
N THR A 173 -9.62 -8.98 20.52
CA THR A 173 -9.30 -8.01 21.55
C THR A 173 -10.36 -6.93 21.41
N GLU A 174 -11.22 -6.85 22.42
CA GLU A 174 -12.36 -5.94 22.50
C GLU A 174 -11.96 -4.50 22.12
N LYS A 175 -12.30 -4.06 20.90
CA LYS A 175 -12.39 -2.63 20.57
C LYS A 175 -13.75 -2.15 21.09
N ALA A 176 -13.70 -1.18 22.00
CA ALA A 176 -14.84 -0.72 22.78
C ALA A 176 -16.04 -0.31 21.91
N THR A 177 -17.20 -0.85 22.26
CA THR A 177 -18.50 -0.53 21.69
C THR A 177 -18.91 0.93 21.97
N THR A 178 -19.17 1.71 20.92
CA THR A 178 -20.09 2.87 20.90
C THR A 178 -20.75 2.88 19.52
N ALA A 179 -21.96 2.33 19.39
CA ALA A 179 -23.26 3.02 19.32
C ALA A 179 -23.56 3.64 17.93
N ASP A 180 -24.42 2.95 17.16
CA ASP A 180 -25.22 3.42 16.01
C ASP A 180 -24.50 4.42 15.08
N ALA A 181 -23.59 3.94 14.22
CA ALA A 181 -22.88 4.77 13.24
C ALA A 181 -22.96 4.11 11.86
N GLY A 182 -23.12 4.93 10.83
CA GLY A 182 -23.09 4.50 9.43
C GLY A 182 -21.76 3.86 9.07
N ASP A 183 -21.65 3.48 7.80
CA ASP A 183 -20.40 2.99 7.25
C ASP A 183 -19.36 4.13 7.25
N ALA A 184 -18.32 4.01 8.07
CA ALA A 184 -17.29 5.03 8.23
C ALA A 184 -16.54 5.35 6.93
N LEU A 185 -16.48 4.39 6.00
CA LEU A 185 -15.89 4.58 4.68
C LEU A 185 -16.79 5.46 3.82
N LEU A 186 -18.08 5.13 3.76
CA LEU A 186 -19.07 5.95 3.05
C LEU A 186 -19.19 7.35 3.69
N ASP A 187 -19.09 7.46 5.01
CA ASP A 187 -19.11 8.73 5.74
C ASP A 187 -17.92 9.64 5.40
N PHE A 188 -16.76 9.06 5.05
CA PHE A 188 -15.59 9.82 4.60
C PHE A 188 -15.76 10.33 3.16
N TRP A 189 -16.12 9.44 2.24
CA TRP A 189 -16.16 9.76 0.80
C TRP A 189 -17.36 10.60 0.41
N ASN A 190 -18.55 10.27 0.92
CA ASN A 190 -19.78 10.89 0.44
C ASN A 190 -19.95 12.32 0.91
N GLY A 191 -20.33 13.19 -0.03
CA GLY A 191 -20.64 14.58 0.25
C GLY A 191 -20.15 15.53 -0.82
N ASP A 192 -20.17 16.81 -0.44
CA ASP A 192 -19.68 17.91 -1.25
C ASP A 192 -18.20 18.17 -0.92
N TRP A 193 -17.42 18.50 -1.94
CA TRP A 193 -15.96 18.67 -1.90
C TRP A 193 -15.57 19.96 -2.63
N TYR A 194 -14.51 20.60 -2.16
CA TYR A 194 -13.92 21.78 -2.79
C TYR A 194 -12.41 21.69 -2.75
N GLY A 195 -11.74 22.34 -3.69
CA GLY A 195 -10.30 22.54 -3.66
C GLY A 195 -9.81 23.15 -4.95
N TRP A 196 -8.70 22.63 -5.48
CA TRP A 196 -8.08 23.14 -6.69
C TRP A 196 -7.47 22.03 -7.52
N TRP A 197 -7.19 22.31 -8.79
CA TRP A 197 -6.46 21.39 -9.65
C TRP A 197 -5.41 22.11 -10.49
N VAL A 198 -4.41 21.37 -10.93
CA VAL A 198 -3.29 21.86 -11.76
C VAL A 198 -3.09 20.96 -12.97
N MET A 199 -2.50 21.54 -14.01
CA MET A 199 -1.96 20.80 -15.13
C MET A 199 -0.44 20.81 -15.11
N THR A 200 0.19 19.73 -15.55
CA THR A 200 1.63 19.68 -15.83
C THR A 200 1.91 18.96 -17.15
N GLY A 201 3.10 19.17 -17.71
CA GLY A 201 3.49 18.51 -18.96
C GLY A 201 2.59 18.86 -20.15
N CYS A 202 2.10 20.10 -20.22
CA CYS A 202 1.13 20.51 -21.23
C CYS A 202 1.72 20.62 -22.64
N TYR A 203 1.02 20.02 -23.61
CA TYR A 203 1.30 20.08 -25.04
C TYR A 203 0.07 20.53 -25.85
N GLY A 204 0.29 20.88 -27.12
CA GLY A 204 -0.77 21.33 -28.02
C GLY A 204 -1.37 22.68 -27.60
N TYR A 205 -2.70 22.77 -27.58
CA TYR A 205 -3.46 23.96 -27.15
C TYR A 205 -3.10 24.41 -25.72
N TYR A 206 -2.73 23.47 -24.85
CA TYR A 206 -2.42 23.73 -23.45
C TYR A 206 -0.97 24.18 -23.21
N GLU A 207 -0.15 24.33 -24.26
CA GLU A 207 1.23 24.81 -24.12
C GLU A 207 1.29 26.13 -23.33
N GLY A 208 2.05 26.11 -22.22
CA GLY A 208 2.22 27.27 -21.34
C GLY A 208 1.20 27.40 -20.21
N MET A 209 0.25 26.47 -20.07
CA MET A 209 -0.71 26.44 -18.96
C MET A 209 -0.24 25.63 -17.75
N GLY A 210 0.89 24.93 -17.82
CA GLY A 210 1.37 24.00 -16.78
C GLY A 210 1.84 24.61 -15.45
N SER A 211 1.55 25.88 -15.21
CA SER A 211 1.76 26.56 -13.92
C SER A 211 0.51 27.28 -13.43
N MET A 212 -0.63 27.01 -14.05
CA MET A 212 -1.93 27.55 -13.67
C MET A 212 -2.63 26.56 -12.74
N SER A 213 -3.47 27.09 -11.87
CA SER A 213 -4.37 26.34 -11.01
C SER A 213 -5.76 26.93 -11.12
N TRP A 214 -6.77 26.09 -10.90
CA TRP A 214 -8.17 26.48 -10.97
C TRP A 214 -8.91 25.92 -9.76
N ASP A 215 -9.84 26.71 -9.22
CA ASP A 215 -10.75 26.26 -8.17
C ASP A 215 -11.72 25.20 -8.72
N ILE A 216 -12.03 24.19 -7.93
CA ILE A 216 -12.90 23.08 -8.33
C ILE A 216 -13.86 22.67 -7.20
N CYS A 217 -15.10 22.39 -7.58
CA CYS A 217 -16.12 21.83 -6.72
C CYS A 217 -16.44 20.40 -7.16
N GLY A 218 -16.95 19.59 -6.25
CA GLY A 218 -17.31 18.21 -6.56
C GLY A 218 -18.30 17.58 -5.61
N THR A 219 -19.02 16.57 -6.08
CA THR A 219 -19.84 15.71 -5.23
C THR A 219 -19.48 14.27 -5.46
N ILE A 220 -19.37 13.53 -4.37
CA ILE A 220 -19.20 12.09 -4.34
C ILE A 220 -20.46 11.48 -3.73
N ASP A 221 -21.08 10.55 -4.44
CA ASP A 221 -22.30 9.84 -4.02
C ASP A 221 -22.15 8.35 -4.31
N ILE A 222 -21.90 7.57 -3.26
CA ILE A 222 -21.61 6.14 -3.25
C ILE A 222 -22.64 5.43 -2.38
N GLY A 223 -23.30 4.43 -2.95
CA GLY A 223 -24.33 3.65 -2.28
C GLY A 223 -23.76 2.60 -1.33
N ASP A 224 -24.66 1.94 -0.59
CA ASP A 224 -24.35 0.83 0.33
C ASP A 224 -23.72 -0.40 -0.37
N ASP A 225 -23.72 -0.44 -1.72
CA ASP A 225 -23.03 -1.46 -2.52
C ASP A 225 -21.62 -1.05 -2.94
N TYR A 226 -21.11 0.06 -2.38
CA TYR A 226 -19.83 0.69 -2.69
C TYR A 226 -19.64 1.06 -4.16
N THR A 227 -20.74 1.22 -4.90
CA THR A 227 -20.72 1.77 -6.26
C THR A 227 -21.35 3.16 -6.25
N GLY A 228 -20.85 4.06 -7.10
CA GLY A 228 -21.28 5.44 -7.04
C GLY A 228 -20.81 6.30 -8.19
N THR A 229 -20.90 7.61 -7.96
CA THR A 229 -20.48 8.64 -8.91
C THR A 229 -19.62 9.70 -8.26
N VAL A 230 -18.62 10.16 -8.99
CA VAL A 230 -17.86 11.39 -8.72
C VAL A 230 -18.20 12.39 -9.82
N VAL A 231 -18.67 13.57 -9.43
CA VAL A 231 -18.99 14.67 -10.35
C VAL A 231 -18.19 15.88 -9.95
N LEU A 232 -17.34 16.40 -10.83
CA LEU A 232 -16.47 17.57 -10.57
C LEU A 232 -16.68 18.67 -11.61
N TRP A 233 -16.63 19.93 -11.18
CA TRP A 233 -16.73 21.10 -12.06
C TRP A 233 -15.87 22.24 -11.53
N ASP A 234 -15.06 22.82 -12.41
CA ASP A 234 -14.29 24.02 -12.12
C ASP A 234 -15.05 25.30 -12.51
N GLU A 235 -14.33 26.42 -12.61
CA GLU A 235 -14.84 27.75 -12.95
C GLU A 235 -15.51 27.84 -14.34
N ASP A 236 -15.14 26.97 -15.29
CA ASP A 236 -15.69 26.95 -16.65
C ASP A 236 -16.86 25.96 -16.81
N TYR A 237 -17.09 25.09 -15.82
CA TYR A 237 -18.13 24.06 -15.83
C TYR A 237 -19.20 24.29 -14.75
N THR A 238 -20.25 23.47 -14.75
CA THR A 238 -21.29 23.49 -13.70
C THR A 238 -21.62 22.07 -13.26
N ARG A 239 -22.24 21.88 -12.10
CA ARG A 239 -22.72 20.56 -11.66
C ARG A 239 -23.55 19.83 -12.74
N ASN A 240 -24.34 20.57 -13.53
CA ASN A 240 -25.22 20.00 -14.56
C ASN A 240 -24.56 19.83 -15.94
N ASP A 241 -23.38 20.39 -16.12
CA ASP A 241 -22.54 20.25 -17.32
C ASP A 241 -21.09 20.16 -16.82
N PRO A 242 -20.73 19.02 -16.19
CA PRO A 242 -19.54 18.93 -15.37
C PRO A 242 -18.29 18.70 -16.20
N MET A 243 -17.15 19.06 -15.62
CA MET A 243 -15.84 18.69 -16.16
C MET A 243 -15.61 17.19 -16.07
N VAL A 244 -16.06 16.58 -14.98
CA VAL A 244 -15.95 15.13 -14.73
C VAL A 244 -17.32 14.57 -14.38
N GLU A 245 -17.69 13.48 -15.02
CA GLU A 245 -18.73 12.56 -14.55
C GLU A 245 -18.16 11.14 -14.61
N ALA A 246 -17.80 10.59 -13.45
CA ALA A 246 -17.19 9.27 -13.33
C ALA A 246 -18.10 8.33 -12.53
N SER A 247 -18.32 7.13 -13.04
CA SER A 247 -18.79 5.98 -12.28
C SER A 247 -17.60 5.37 -11.54
N VAL A 248 -17.78 5.07 -10.26
CA VAL A 248 -16.70 4.62 -9.38
C VAL A 248 -17.10 3.43 -8.53
N THR A 249 -16.09 2.70 -8.06
CA THR A 249 -16.22 1.73 -6.97
C THR A 249 -15.32 2.13 -5.83
N LEU A 250 -15.78 1.87 -4.61
CA LEU A 250 -15.03 2.08 -3.39
C LEU A 250 -14.69 0.72 -2.77
N ASN A 251 -13.45 0.56 -2.35
CA ASN A 251 -12.99 -0.63 -1.66
C ASN A 251 -12.50 -0.24 -0.27
N GLU A 252 -12.81 -1.06 0.73
CA GLU A 252 -12.22 -0.96 2.07
C GLU A 252 -10.69 -1.19 2.02
N ALA A 253 -10.20 -1.95 1.03
CA ALA A 253 -8.78 -2.11 0.79
C ALA A 253 -8.18 -0.79 0.31
N GLY A 254 -7.20 -0.29 1.08
CA GLY A 254 -6.37 0.88 0.81
C GLY A 254 -5.23 0.94 1.83
N THR A 255 -4.31 1.90 1.71
CA THR A 255 -3.16 2.05 2.61
C THR A 255 -3.46 2.88 3.85
N GLY A 256 -4.68 3.44 3.96
CA GLY A 256 -5.19 4.15 5.12
C GLY A 256 -6.62 3.75 5.51
N GLU A 257 -7.19 4.40 6.53
CA GLU A 257 -8.55 4.08 7.04
C GLU A 257 -9.69 4.48 6.10
N TYR A 258 -9.38 5.16 5.00
CA TYR A 258 -10.33 5.67 4.03
C TYR A 258 -10.43 4.81 2.77
N GLY A 259 -9.77 3.65 2.71
CA GLY A 259 -9.86 2.73 1.57
C GLY A 259 -9.39 3.34 0.24
N THR A 260 -9.79 2.73 -0.87
CA THR A 260 -9.40 3.16 -2.22
C THR A 260 -10.63 3.32 -3.12
N LEU A 261 -10.73 4.46 -3.79
CA LEU A 261 -11.72 4.72 -4.82
C LEU A 261 -11.10 4.50 -6.20
N MET A 262 -11.81 3.79 -7.08
CA MET A 262 -11.37 3.53 -8.46
C MET A 262 -12.39 4.02 -9.48
N SER A 263 -11.93 4.55 -10.61
CA SER A 263 -12.80 4.81 -11.76
C SER A 263 -13.20 3.51 -12.44
N GLU A 264 -14.45 3.43 -12.88
CA GLU A 264 -14.98 2.31 -13.68
C GLU A 264 -15.31 2.72 -15.11
N SER A 265 -15.87 3.91 -15.27
CA SER A 265 -16.15 4.54 -16.55
C SER A 265 -16.49 6.00 -16.34
N GLY A 266 -16.56 6.79 -17.41
CA GLY A 266 -17.04 8.16 -17.32
C GLY A 266 -16.40 9.03 -18.37
N ASN A 267 -16.35 10.33 -18.10
CA ASN A 267 -15.58 11.26 -18.90
C ASN A 267 -14.82 12.23 -18.01
N PHE A 268 -13.63 12.57 -18.45
CA PHE A 268 -12.89 13.76 -18.03
C PHE A 268 -12.87 14.70 -19.22
N THR A 269 -13.57 15.83 -19.12
CA THR A 269 -13.80 16.78 -20.22
C THR A 269 -14.40 16.09 -21.45
N ASP A 270 -13.64 15.98 -22.54
CA ASP A 270 -14.05 15.36 -23.80
C ASP A 270 -13.38 14.00 -24.07
N ILE A 271 -12.67 13.43 -23.10
CA ILE A 271 -12.09 12.09 -23.16
C ILE A 271 -12.81 11.11 -22.22
N PRO A 272 -12.92 9.83 -22.58
CA PRO A 272 -13.47 8.82 -21.69
C PRO A 272 -12.51 8.56 -20.52
N LEU A 273 -13.07 8.35 -19.32
CA LEU A 273 -12.38 7.67 -18.23
C LEU A 273 -12.67 6.17 -18.33
N GLU A 274 -11.61 5.36 -18.32
CA GLU A 274 -11.67 3.90 -18.31
C GLU A 274 -11.52 3.34 -16.87
N HIS A 275 -11.65 2.02 -16.76
CA HIS A 275 -11.45 1.32 -15.50
C HIS A 275 -10.02 1.50 -15.01
N ALA A 276 -9.87 1.92 -13.75
CA ALA A 276 -8.61 2.16 -13.07
C ALA A 276 -7.72 3.26 -13.68
N ASP A 277 -8.28 4.16 -14.50
CA ASP A 277 -7.61 5.42 -14.84
C ASP A 277 -7.40 6.28 -13.58
N TRP A 278 -8.31 6.20 -12.62
CA TRP A 278 -8.16 6.71 -11.27
C TRP A 278 -8.04 5.57 -10.26
N ILE A 279 -7.03 5.66 -9.41
CA ILE A 279 -6.87 4.86 -8.19
C ILE A 279 -6.53 5.84 -7.07
N VAL A 280 -7.53 6.23 -6.30
CA VAL A 280 -7.45 7.27 -5.29
C VAL A 280 -7.39 6.62 -3.92
N ASP A 281 -6.22 6.70 -3.30
CA ASP A 281 -5.99 6.19 -1.95
C ASP A 281 -5.46 7.34 -1.06
N PRO A 282 -6.29 7.89 -0.16
CA PRO A 282 -5.86 8.96 0.73
C PRO A 282 -4.72 8.57 1.66
N GLY A 283 -4.50 7.27 1.90
CA GLY A 283 -3.41 6.76 2.73
C GLY A 283 -2.06 6.68 2.01
N LEU A 284 -1.99 6.84 0.69
CA LEU A 284 -0.72 6.81 -0.07
C LEU A 284 0.02 8.15 -0.03
N VAL A 285 -0.64 9.17 0.51
CA VAL A 285 -0.34 10.55 0.23
C VAL A 285 0.00 11.26 1.54
N ASP A 286 1.22 11.80 1.65
CA ASP A 286 1.68 12.61 2.79
C ASP A 286 1.08 14.03 2.77
N PHE A 287 -0.25 14.15 2.66
CA PHE A 287 -0.97 15.42 2.62
C PHE A 287 -1.82 15.61 3.87
N PRO A 288 -2.38 16.81 4.07
CA PRO A 288 -3.21 17.07 5.23
C PRO A 288 -4.35 16.05 5.40
N PRO A 289 -4.65 15.69 6.66
CA PRO A 289 -5.67 14.68 6.94
C PRO A 289 -7.02 15.11 6.36
N GLY A 290 -7.71 14.17 5.72
CA GLY A 290 -9.01 14.42 5.09
C GLY A 290 -8.94 14.89 3.64
N MET A 291 -7.74 15.14 3.09
CA MET A 291 -7.57 15.48 1.68
C MET A 291 -7.58 14.23 0.81
N ILE A 292 -8.20 14.32 -0.35
CA ILE A 292 -8.07 13.34 -1.42
C ILE A 292 -7.37 13.98 -2.62
N ILE A 293 -6.57 13.19 -3.33
CA ILE A 293 -5.87 13.61 -4.54
C ILE A 293 -6.25 12.68 -5.68
N ILE A 294 -6.81 13.26 -6.73
CA ILE A 294 -7.14 12.54 -7.96
C ILE A 294 -6.19 13.02 -9.04
N ASP A 295 -5.38 12.12 -9.59
CA ASP A 295 -4.48 12.42 -10.69
C ASP A 295 -4.79 11.57 -11.92
N GLY A 296 -4.27 11.99 -13.06
CA GLY A 296 -4.45 11.28 -14.30
C GLY A 296 -3.79 11.97 -15.47
N TYR A 297 -4.04 11.42 -16.66
CA TYR A 297 -3.46 11.91 -17.91
C TYR A 297 -4.57 12.16 -18.93
N TYR A 298 -4.51 13.35 -19.54
CA TYR A 298 -5.36 13.75 -20.64
C TYR A 298 -4.57 13.66 -21.95
N GLU A 299 -5.17 13.02 -22.96
CA GLU A 299 -4.67 12.99 -24.34
C GLU A 299 -5.85 13.02 -25.31
N ASN A 300 -5.92 14.06 -26.14
CA ASN A 300 -6.89 14.16 -27.23
C ASN A 300 -6.23 14.74 -28.48
N GLY A 301 -5.81 13.86 -29.39
CA GLY A 301 -5.14 14.27 -30.61
C GLY A 301 -3.71 14.77 -30.33
N ASP A 302 -3.46 16.06 -30.57
CA ASP A 302 -2.15 16.68 -30.31
C ASP A 302 -2.10 17.40 -28.94
N ASP A 303 -3.22 17.41 -28.20
CA ASP A 303 -3.37 18.09 -26.92
C ASP A 303 -3.21 17.09 -25.77
N GLU A 304 -2.26 17.34 -24.87
CA GLU A 304 -1.91 16.41 -23.78
C GLU A 304 -1.53 17.17 -22.50
N TYR A 305 -1.82 16.60 -21.33
CA TYR A 305 -1.29 17.05 -20.02
C TYR A 305 -1.56 16.01 -18.94
N TYR A 306 -0.77 16.05 -17.87
CA TYR A 306 -1.11 15.42 -16.60
C TYR A 306 -1.94 16.39 -15.76
N TYR A 307 -2.90 15.88 -15.01
CA TYR A 307 -3.67 16.68 -14.05
C TYR A 307 -3.58 16.08 -12.66
N GLU A 308 -3.70 16.95 -11.66
CA GLU A 308 -3.75 16.59 -10.25
C GLU A 308 -4.81 17.49 -9.58
N ILE A 309 -5.76 16.88 -8.88
CA ILE A 309 -6.93 17.51 -8.27
C ILE A 309 -6.88 17.27 -6.77
N HIS A 310 -6.86 18.33 -5.99
CA HIS A 310 -6.78 18.31 -4.53
C HIS A 310 -8.12 18.72 -3.94
N LEU A 311 -8.71 17.90 -3.08
CA LEU A 311 -10.04 18.15 -2.53
C LEU A 311 -10.07 17.95 -1.02
N LEU A 312 -10.78 18.85 -0.34
CA LEU A 312 -11.24 18.68 1.04
C LEU A 312 -12.78 18.71 1.08
N PRO A 313 -13.41 18.11 2.11
CA PRO A 313 -14.85 18.22 2.29
C PRO A 313 -15.29 19.67 2.36
N TRP A 314 -16.40 20.00 1.68
CA TRP A 314 -16.99 21.35 1.72
C TRP A 314 -17.27 21.77 3.16
N GLY A 315 -16.83 22.98 3.50
CA GLY A 315 -16.89 23.50 4.86
C GLY A 315 -15.60 23.30 5.67
N SER A 316 -14.60 22.58 5.13
CA SER A 316 -13.27 22.46 5.74
C SER A 316 -12.52 23.79 5.74
N SER A 317 -11.69 23.96 6.77
CA SER A 317 -10.75 25.08 6.89
C SER A 317 -9.46 24.76 6.14
N TRP A 318 -8.96 25.72 5.36
CA TRP A 318 -7.69 25.60 4.63
C TRP A 318 -6.55 26.36 5.31
N ASP A 319 -6.84 27.19 6.30
CA ASP A 319 -5.87 28.08 6.96
C ASP A 319 -4.73 27.33 7.67
N ASP A 320 -4.98 26.09 8.10
CA ASP A 320 -4.01 25.27 8.83
C ASP A 320 -3.09 24.44 7.92
N LEU A 321 -3.30 24.46 6.60
CA LEU A 321 -2.57 23.63 5.64
C LEU A 321 -1.29 24.28 5.12
N GLY A 322 -1.17 25.61 5.23
CA GLY A 322 -0.08 26.39 4.67
C GLY A 322 -0.46 27.05 3.34
N GLU A 323 0.19 28.16 3.01
CA GLU A 323 -0.17 29.02 1.87
C GLU A 323 -0.14 28.29 0.51
N ASP A 324 0.73 27.28 0.37
CA ASP A 324 0.89 26.52 -0.87
C ASP A 324 -0.30 25.58 -1.18
N PHE A 325 -1.21 25.34 -0.21
CA PHE A 325 -2.38 24.49 -0.39
C PHE A 325 -3.68 25.26 -0.56
N ILE A 326 -3.66 26.59 -0.42
CA ILE A 326 -4.88 27.40 -0.38
C ILE A 326 -5.44 27.57 -1.81
N PRO A 327 -6.70 27.16 -2.08
CA PRO A 327 -7.37 27.44 -3.34
C PRO A 327 -7.41 28.94 -3.64
N TYR A 328 -7.30 29.32 -4.92
CA TYR A 328 -7.19 30.72 -5.31
C TYR A 328 -8.36 31.57 -4.78
N SER A 329 -9.57 31.01 -4.80
CA SER A 329 -10.80 31.70 -4.39
C SER A 329 -11.20 31.44 -2.93
N TYR A 330 -10.32 30.87 -2.11
CA TYR A 330 -10.62 30.49 -0.72
C TYR A 330 -11.15 31.67 0.11
N TYR A 331 -10.40 32.78 0.19
CA TYR A 331 -10.75 33.91 1.05
C TYR A 331 -11.88 34.78 0.49
N ASP A 332 -11.94 34.94 -0.83
CA ASP A 332 -12.82 35.90 -1.49
C ASP A 332 -14.19 35.32 -1.86
N TRP A 333 -14.28 34.00 -2.02
CA TRP A 333 -15.51 33.32 -2.46
C TRP A 333 -15.92 32.17 -1.51
N TYR A 334 -15.07 31.19 -1.28
CA TYR A 334 -15.43 29.98 -0.52
C TYR A 334 -15.71 30.26 0.96
N LEU A 335 -14.76 30.89 1.66
CA LEU A 335 -14.85 31.14 3.10
C LEU A 335 -16.09 31.96 3.48
N PRO A 336 -16.46 33.05 2.76
CA PRO A 336 -17.71 33.76 3.01
C PRO A 336 -18.98 32.92 2.84
N LEU A 337 -18.98 31.93 1.93
CA LEU A 337 -20.12 31.03 1.74
C LEU A 337 -20.24 30.03 2.91
N VAL A 338 -19.10 29.44 3.30
CA VAL A 338 -19.02 28.51 4.43
C VAL A 338 -19.38 29.18 5.75
N GLU A 339 -18.83 30.37 6.05
CA GLU A 339 -19.16 31.13 7.26
C GLU A 339 -20.64 31.54 7.31
N ALA A 340 -21.27 31.73 6.14
CA ALA A 340 -22.70 32.00 6.02
C ALA A 340 -23.57 30.73 6.12
N GLY A 341 -22.97 29.54 6.23
CA GLY A 341 -23.65 28.25 6.28
C GLY A 341 -24.39 27.91 4.98
N LYS A 342 -23.89 28.38 3.84
CA LYS A 342 -24.48 28.07 2.54
C LYS A 342 -24.03 26.70 2.04
N PRO A 343 -24.90 25.95 1.34
CA PRO A 343 -24.49 24.74 0.66
C PRO A 343 -23.54 25.07 -0.50
N MET A 344 -22.80 24.05 -0.97
CA MET A 344 -21.97 24.18 -2.16
C MET A 344 -22.84 24.56 -3.37
N PRO A 345 -22.49 25.61 -4.13
CA PRO A 345 -23.26 26.03 -5.30
C PRO A 345 -22.99 25.13 -6.52
N ASP A 346 -23.90 25.17 -7.50
CA ASP A 346 -23.78 24.40 -8.75
C ASP A 346 -22.78 25.01 -9.76
N SER A 347 -22.26 26.21 -9.49
CA SER A 347 -21.23 26.90 -10.29
C SER A 347 -20.34 27.77 -9.41
N ILE A 348 -19.09 27.94 -9.82
CA ILE A 348 -18.13 28.83 -9.15
C ILE A 348 -18.25 30.23 -9.75
N ASP A 349 -19.06 31.07 -9.12
CA ASP A 349 -19.24 32.47 -9.55
C ASP A 349 -18.19 33.37 -8.89
N VAL A 350 -16.93 33.23 -9.31
CA VAL A 350 -15.86 34.17 -8.94
C VAL A 350 -15.98 35.40 -9.82
N GLY A 351 -16.35 36.54 -9.22
CA GLY A 351 -16.62 37.76 -9.97
C GLY A 351 -15.40 38.19 -10.79
N VAL A 352 -15.51 38.18 -12.13
CA VAL A 352 -14.56 38.79 -13.07
C VAL A 352 -14.36 40.29 -12.86
#